data_AF-A0A2A2PWQ7-F1
#
_entry.id   AF-A0A2A2PWQ7-F1
#
_cell.length_a   1.000
_cell.length_b   1.000
_cell.length_c   1.000
_cell.angle_alpha   90.00
_cell.angle_beta   90.00
_cell.angle_gamma   90.00
#
_symmetry.space_group_name_H-M   'P 1'
#
loop_
_entity.id
_entity.type
_entity.pdbx_description
1 polymer ?
#
loop_
_entity_poly.entity_id
_entity_poly.type
_entity_poly.pdbx_seq_one_letter_code
_entity_poly.pdbx_strand_id
1 'polypeptide(L)'
;MNLVLFEPAELDRPLPRGDRRAVHLLDVLRRRAGDTFDAGLVGGSRGKGTVVAIGPAAVTLAFTWDAVPLLPLPSLTLLVGLPRPQTARDILRDATTLGATALHFVRTEKGEPSYATSSLWSSGDWRR
;
A
#
# COMPACT_ATOMS: atom_id res chain seq x y z
N MET A 1 0.91 3.84 -11.91
CA MET A 1 1.96 4.53 -11.11
C MET A 1 2.69 3.47 -10.31
N ASN A 2 4.01 3.36 -10.40
CA ASN A 2 4.78 2.29 -9.77
C ASN A 2 5.34 2.75 -8.42
N LEU A 3 4.42 3.08 -7.50
CA LEU A 3 4.74 3.49 -6.13
C LEU A 3 4.96 2.24 -5.26
N VAL A 4 6.11 2.13 -4.63
CA VAL A 4 6.41 1.02 -3.71
C VAL A 4 6.21 1.50 -2.27
N LEU A 5 5.37 0.81 -1.51
CA LEU A 5 5.02 1.19 -0.14
C LEU A 5 5.92 0.50 0.91
N PHE A 6 6.22 1.24 1.97
CA PHE A 6 7.03 0.80 3.11
C PHE A 6 6.35 1.16 4.42
N GLU A 7 6.47 0.28 5.40
CA GLU A 7 6.12 0.57 6.79
C GLU A 7 7.27 1.33 7.47
N PRO A 8 6.99 2.22 8.45
CA PRO A 8 8.04 2.96 9.16
C PRO A 8 9.13 2.07 9.78
N ALA A 9 8.77 0.88 10.24
CA ALA A 9 9.70 -0.08 10.86
C ALA A 9 10.68 -0.73 9.85
N GLU A 10 10.48 -0.53 8.55
CA GLU A 10 11.28 -1.13 7.47
C GLU A 10 12.33 -0.19 6.90
N LEU A 11 12.29 1.11 7.22
CA LEU A 11 13.09 2.14 6.54
C LEU A 11 14.61 1.95 6.71
N ASP A 12 15.02 1.46 7.87
CA ASP A 12 16.44 1.23 8.20
C ASP A 12 16.86 -0.22 7.96
N ARG A 13 16.05 -1.00 7.24
CA ARG A 13 16.29 -2.44 7.01
C ARG A 13 16.43 -2.71 5.51
N PRO A 14 17.40 -3.55 5.12
CA PRO A 14 17.48 -4.00 3.73
C PRO A 14 16.29 -4.90 3.41
N LEU A 15 15.77 -4.82 2.19
CA LEU A 15 14.70 -5.68 1.71
C LEU A 15 15.25 -7.07 1.38
N PRO A 16 14.72 -8.17 1.95
CA PRO A 16 15.07 -9.51 1.53
C PRO A 16 14.86 -9.70 0.02
N ARG A 17 15.73 -10.45 -0.65
CA ARG A 17 15.66 -10.62 -2.11
C ARG A 17 14.39 -11.33 -2.58
N GLY A 18 13.77 -12.14 -1.72
CA GLY A 18 12.47 -12.77 -1.97
C GLY A 18 11.26 -11.89 -1.64
N ASP A 19 11.45 -10.69 -1.08
CA ASP A 19 10.35 -9.73 -0.88
C ASP A 19 9.78 -9.33 -2.24
N ARG A 20 8.44 -9.33 -2.36
CA ARG A 20 7.74 -8.97 -3.60
C ARG A 20 8.16 -7.60 -4.13
N ARG A 21 8.47 -6.65 -3.24
CA ARG A 21 8.96 -5.32 -3.60
C ARG A 21 10.36 -5.38 -4.19
N ALA A 22 11.28 -6.16 -3.61
CA ALA A 22 12.63 -6.35 -4.16
C ALA A 22 12.56 -6.98 -5.56
N VAL A 23 11.77 -8.04 -5.73
CA VAL A 23 11.52 -8.67 -7.04
C VAL A 23 10.94 -7.67 -8.02
N HIS A 24 9.95 -6.86 -7.61
CA HIS A 24 9.37 -5.84 -8.47
C HIS A 24 10.39 -4.78 -8.90
N LEU A 25 11.23 -4.30 -7.98
CA LEU A 25 12.28 -3.31 -8.28
C LEU A 25 13.30 -3.85 -9.29
N LEU A 26 13.75 -5.10 -9.12
CA LEU A 26 14.83 -5.69 -9.93
C LEU A 26 14.35 -6.28 -11.24
N ASP A 27 13.24 -7.02 -11.25
CA ASP A 27 12.83 -7.82 -12.40
C ASP A 27 11.82 -7.08 -13.28
N VAL A 28 10.93 -6.29 -12.66
CA VAL A 28 9.89 -5.53 -13.36
C VAL A 28 10.36 -4.11 -13.70
N LEU A 29 10.80 -3.35 -12.69
CA LEU A 29 11.28 -1.98 -12.90
C LEU A 29 12.73 -1.89 -13.37
N ARG A 30 13.48 -3.02 -13.32
CA ARG A 30 14.87 -3.14 -13.78
C ARG A 30 15.82 -2.13 -13.17
N ARG A 31 15.62 -1.80 -11.89
CA ARG A 31 16.45 -0.84 -11.14
C ARG A 31 17.80 -1.44 -10.79
N ARG A 32 18.84 -0.63 -10.95
CA ARG A 32 20.23 -0.93 -10.62
C ARG A 32 20.67 -0.12 -9.41
N ALA A 33 21.83 -0.46 -8.85
CA ALA A 33 22.44 0.38 -7.82
C ALA A 33 22.65 1.81 -8.35
N GLY A 34 22.23 2.81 -7.57
CA GLY A 34 22.17 4.22 -7.94
C GLY A 34 20.82 4.69 -8.50
N ASP A 35 19.95 3.78 -8.95
CA ASP A 35 18.67 4.18 -9.52
C ASP A 35 17.65 4.55 -8.44
N THR A 36 16.81 5.54 -8.79
CA THR A 36 15.69 5.97 -7.94
C THR A 36 14.34 5.40 -8.41
N PHE A 37 13.39 5.28 -7.50
CA PHE A 37 12.01 4.88 -7.76
C PHE A 37 11.03 5.64 -6.87
N ASP A 38 9.74 5.65 -7.22
CA ASP A 38 8.69 6.27 -6.40
C ASP A 38 8.42 5.41 -5.17
N ALA A 39 8.59 5.98 -3.98
CA ALA A 39 8.34 5.32 -2.72
C ALA A 39 7.24 6.05 -1.93
N GLY A 40 6.48 5.31 -1.12
CA GLY A 40 5.52 5.87 -0.19
C GLY A 40 5.66 5.26 1.20
N LEU A 41 5.57 6.09 2.23
CA LEU A 41 5.48 5.64 3.61
C LEU A 41 4.01 5.42 3.96
N VAL A 42 3.66 4.24 4.50
CA VAL A 42 2.31 3.97 4.98
C VAL A 42 1.95 4.98 6.08
N GLY A 43 0.85 5.71 5.89
CA GLY A 43 0.42 6.79 6.78
C GLY A 43 1.31 8.04 6.78
N GLY A 44 2.27 8.14 5.85
CA GLY A 44 3.22 9.24 5.77
C GLY A 44 3.33 9.86 4.38
N SER A 45 4.47 10.49 4.11
CA SER A 45 4.74 11.15 2.84
C SER A 45 5.03 10.17 1.71
N ARG A 46 4.78 10.63 0.49
CA ARG A 46 5.44 10.10 -0.72
C ARG A 46 6.86 10.63 -0.82
N GLY A 47 7.67 10.01 -1.66
CA GLY A 47 9.03 10.44 -1.92
C GLY A 47 9.74 9.54 -2.91
N LYS A 48 11.07 9.50 -2.80
CA LYS A 48 11.94 8.69 -3.64
C LYS A 48 12.70 7.68 -2.79
N GLY A 49 12.71 6.43 -3.26
CA GLY A 49 13.65 5.41 -2.81
C GLY A 49 14.83 5.34 -3.78
N THR A 50 16.02 5.05 -3.27
CA THR A 50 17.24 4.83 -4.05
C THR A 50 17.76 3.43 -3.75
N VAL A 51 18.07 2.66 -4.79
CA VAL A 51 18.74 1.37 -4.63
C VAL A 51 20.22 1.64 -4.35
N VAL A 52 20.64 1.48 -3.10
CA VAL A 52 22.04 1.75 -2.70
C VAL A 52 22.94 0.60 -3.12
N ALA A 53 22.53 -0.63 -2.85
CA ALA A 53 23.29 -1.82 -3.18
C ALA A 53 22.36 -3.02 -3.43
N ILE A 54 22.79 -3.91 -4.32
CA ILE A 54 22.08 -5.16 -4.63
C ILE A 54 23.00 -6.30 -4.18
N GLY A 55 22.74 -6.83 -2.99
CA GLY A 55 23.48 -7.97 -2.44
C GLY A 55 22.84 -9.31 -2.82
N PRO A 56 23.54 -10.43 -2.55
CA PRO A 56 23.02 -11.77 -2.85
C PRO A 56 21.76 -12.13 -2.04
N ALA A 57 21.65 -11.63 -0.81
CA ALA A 57 20.52 -11.95 0.08
C ALA A 57 19.46 -10.84 0.19
N ALA A 58 19.83 -9.59 -0.06
CA ALA A 58 18.98 -8.44 0.17
C ALA A 58 19.36 -7.23 -0.69
N VAL A 59 18.43 -6.29 -0.82
CA VAL A 59 18.59 -5.00 -1.49
C VAL A 59 18.61 -3.89 -0.44
N THR A 60 19.68 -3.10 -0.41
CA THR A 60 19.80 -1.95 0.48
C THR A 60 19.18 -0.73 -0.17
N LEU A 61 18.32 -0.04 0.57
CA LEU A 61 17.59 1.13 0.10
C LEU A 61 17.90 2.36 0.96
N ALA A 62 17.82 3.53 0.36
CA ALA A 62 17.79 4.81 1.06
C ALA A 62 16.57 5.59 0.60
N PHE A 63 16.00 6.42 1.48
CA PHE A 63 14.76 7.15 1.20
C PHE A 63 14.95 8.65 1.37
N THR A 64 14.30 9.42 0.50
CA THR A 64 14.12 10.86 0.62
C THR A 64 12.63 11.15 0.49
N TRP A 65 12.03 11.72 1.54
CA TRP A 65 10.59 11.96 1.62
C TRP A 65 10.25 13.40 1.23
N ASP A 66 9.15 13.56 0.50
CA ASP A 66 8.64 14.86 0.14
C ASP A 66 8.05 15.56 1.38
N ALA A 67 8.08 16.89 1.35
CA ALA A 67 7.37 17.69 2.34
C ALA A 67 5.86 17.41 2.25
N VAL A 68 5.23 17.25 3.41
CA VAL A 68 3.76 17.11 3.48
C VAL A 68 3.14 18.41 2.92
N PRO A 69 2.18 18.32 1.99
CA PRO A 69 1.50 19.51 1.49
C PRO A 69 0.87 20.31 2.63
N LEU A 70 1.07 21.63 2.63
CA LEU A 70 0.58 22.53 3.69
C LEU A 70 -0.96 22.57 3.78
N LEU A 71 -1.66 22.20 2.71
CA LEU A 71 -3.11 22.15 2.64
C LEU A 71 -3.54 20.73 2.26
N PRO A 72 -4.16 19.96 3.19
CA PRO A 72 -4.69 18.66 2.84
C PRO A 72 -5.83 18.81 1.83
N LEU A 73 -5.90 17.90 0.87
CA LEU A 73 -7.10 17.74 0.04
C LEU A 73 -8.31 17.44 0.97
N PRO A 74 -9.53 17.85 0.59
CA PRO A 74 -10.72 17.51 1.37
C PRO A 74 -10.79 16.00 1.59
N SER A 75 -10.90 15.59 2.85
CA SER A 75 -10.90 14.18 3.23
C SER A 75 -12.24 13.53 2.88
N LEU A 76 -12.21 12.47 2.08
CA LEU A 76 -13.40 11.66 1.78
C LEU A 76 -13.40 10.41 2.66
N THR A 77 -14.38 10.31 3.57
CA THR A 77 -14.61 9.10 4.37
C THR A 77 -15.86 8.38 3.85
N LEU A 78 -15.73 7.10 3.51
CA LEU A 78 -16.84 6.27 3.04
C LEU A 78 -17.35 5.37 4.16
N LEU A 79 -18.66 5.41 4.40
CA LEU A 79 -19.38 4.43 5.21
C LEU A 79 -20.11 3.48 4.26
N VAL A 80 -19.79 2.18 4.34
CA VAL A 80 -20.28 1.18 3.38
C VAL A 80 -20.96 0.06 4.15
N GLY A 81 -22.25 -0.16 3.91
CA GLY A 81 -22.91 -1.38 4.39
C GLY A 81 -22.28 -2.60 3.72
N LEU A 82 -21.89 -3.61 4.50
CA LEU A 82 -21.11 -4.77 4.02
C LEU A 82 -21.72 -5.42 2.77
N PRO A 83 -21.11 -5.24 1.59
CA PRO A 83 -21.59 -5.86 0.37
C PRO A 83 -21.00 -7.27 0.24
N ARG A 84 -21.33 -7.97 -0.85
CA ARG A 84 -20.67 -9.23 -1.19
C ARG A 84 -19.14 -9.05 -1.24
N PRO A 85 -18.34 -10.05 -0.82
CA PRO A 85 -16.89 -9.91 -0.74
C PRO A 85 -16.23 -9.46 -2.06
N GLN A 86 -16.73 -9.92 -3.20
CA GLN A 86 -16.21 -9.48 -4.50
C GLN A 86 -16.45 -7.98 -4.75
N THR A 87 -17.65 -7.49 -4.46
CA THR A 87 -17.99 -6.06 -4.55
C THR A 87 -17.18 -5.22 -3.55
N ALA A 88 -16.93 -5.73 -2.35
CA ALA A 88 -16.08 -5.05 -1.37
C ALA A 88 -14.64 -4.86 -1.88
N ARG A 89 -14.08 -5.86 -2.59
CA ARG A 89 -12.76 -5.72 -3.25
C ARG A 89 -12.74 -4.62 -4.29
N ASP A 90 -13.79 -4.53 -5.10
CA ASP A 90 -13.89 -3.49 -6.12
C ASP A 90 -13.99 -2.10 -5.45
N ILE A 91 -14.79 -1.94 -4.41
CA ILE A 91 -14.89 -0.69 -3.62
C ILE A 91 -13.54 -0.32 -3.00
N LEU A 92 -12.81 -1.27 -2.39
CA LEU A 92 -11.49 -1.02 -1.80
C LEU A 92 -10.51 -0.45 -2.85
N ARG A 93 -10.47 -1.06 -4.04
CA ARG A 93 -9.58 -0.63 -5.14
C ARG A 93 -9.98 0.74 -5.69
N ASP A 94 -11.27 0.93 -5.98
CA ASP A 94 -11.74 2.09 -6.72
C ASP A 94 -11.78 3.32 -5.80
N ALA A 95 -12.26 3.19 -4.56
CA ALA A 95 -12.32 4.31 -3.62
C ALA A 95 -10.93 4.81 -3.22
N THR A 96 -9.94 3.93 -3.05
CA THR A 96 -8.55 4.34 -2.76
C THR A 96 -7.92 5.08 -3.93
N THR A 97 -8.26 4.71 -5.17
CA THR A 97 -7.83 5.42 -6.38
C THR A 97 -8.46 6.82 -6.47
N LEU A 98 -9.70 6.98 -5.99
CA LEU A 98 -10.42 8.27 -5.95
C LEU A 98 -10.00 9.17 -4.78
N GLY A 99 -9.07 8.73 -3.92
CA GLY A 99 -8.57 9.54 -2.81
C GLY A 99 -9.38 9.44 -1.52
N ALA A 100 -10.14 8.36 -1.33
CA ALA A 100 -10.76 8.06 -0.05
C ALA A 100 -9.70 7.96 1.05
N THR A 101 -9.87 8.72 2.13
CA THR A 101 -8.95 8.74 3.28
C THR A 101 -9.29 7.68 4.31
N ALA A 102 -10.56 7.25 4.36
CA ALA A 102 -11.02 6.19 5.24
C ALA A 102 -12.22 5.45 4.63
N LEU A 103 -12.27 4.14 4.85
CA LEU A 103 -13.39 3.29 4.48
C LEU A 103 -13.83 2.49 5.71
N HIS A 104 -15.09 2.60 6.09
CA HIS A 104 -15.69 1.83 7.18
C HIS A 104 -16.75 0.89 6.61
N PHE A 105 -16.46 -0.41 6.68
CA PHE A 105 -17.43 -1.44 6.33
C PHE A 105 -18.24 -1.82 7.56
N VAL A 106 -19.54 -1.59 7.51
CA VAL A 106 -20.44 -1.75 8.66
C VAL A 106 -21.47 -2.85 8.41
N ARG A 107 -21.81 -3.60 9.47
CA ARG A 107 -22.96 -4.50 9.44
C ARG A 107 -24.23 -3.68 9.47
N THR A 108 -25.19 -4.03 8.61
CA THR A 108 -26.50 -3.37 8.53
C THR A 108 -27.59 -4.42 8.66
N GLU A 109 -28.80 -4.00 9.05
CA GLU A 109 -29.93 -4.90 9.31
C GLU A 109 -30.27 -5.81 8.12
N LYS A 110 -30.17 -5.28 6.90
CA LYS A 110 -30.48 -6.00 5.65
C LYS A 110 -29.28 -6.71 5.03
N GLY A 111 -28.11 -6.66 5.68
CA GLY A 111 -26.87 -7.28 5.18
C GLY A 111 -26.79 -8.76 5.50
N GLU A 112 -26.14 -9.53 4.63
CA GLU A 112 -25.86 -10.95 4.86
C GLU A 112 -24.75 -11.11 5.92
N PRO A 113 -25.03 -11.71 7.10
CA PRO A 113 -24.07 -11.77 8.20
C PRO A 113 -22.74 -12.45 7.86
N SER A 114 -22.77 -13.46 6.98
CA SER A 114 -21.59 -14.23 6.59
C SER A 114 -20.56 -13.39 5.81
N TYR A 115 -20.95 -12.26 5.22
CA TYR A 115 -20.01 -11.39 4.50
C TYR A 115 -18.95 -10.80 5.43
N ALA A 116 -19.29 -10.53 6.69
CA ALA A 116 -18.38 -10.00 7.69
C ALA A 116 -17.29 -11.00 8.12
N THR A 117 -17.52 -12.29 7.92
CA THR A 117 -16.58 -13.38 8.26
C THR A 117 -15.87 -13.96 7.04
N SER A 118 -16.08 -13.35 5.87
CA SER A 118 -15.42 -13.79 4.64
C SER A 118 -13.90 -13.66 4.73
N SER A 119 -13.18 -14.44 3.91
CA SER A 119 -11.72 -14.43 3.86
C SER A 119 -11.14 -13.04 3.64
N LEU A 120 -11.82 -12.18 2.86
CA LEU A 120 -11.40 -10.79 2.64
C LEU A 120 -11.07 -10.06 3.94
N TRP A 121 -11.88 -10.26 4.98
CA TRP A 121 -11.72 -9.60 6.27
C TRP A 121 -10.85 -10.42 7.23
N SER A 122 -11.01 -11.74 7.25
CA SER A 122 -10.35 -12.60 8.24
C SER A 122 -8.88 -12.91 7.94
N SER A 123 -8.48 -12.93 6.66
CA SER A 123 -7.08 -13.19 6.26
C SER A 123 -6.22 -11.92 6.17
N GLY A 124 -6.84 -10.74 6.23
CA GLY A 124 -6.16 -9.47 5.96
C GLY A 124 -5.97 -9.16 4.47
N ASP A 125 -6.59 -9.91 3.55
CA ASP A 125 -6.50 -9.69 2.10
C ASP A 125 -6.93 -8.29 1.67
N TRP A 126 -7.76 -7.60 2.46
CA TRP A 126 -8.17 -6.22 2.21
C TRP A 126 -7.01 -5.20 2.19
N ARG A 127 -5.83 -5.55 2.74
CA ARG A 127 -4.63 -4.70 2.75
C ARG A 127 -3.76 -4.81 1.49
N ARG A 128 -4.05 -5.76 0.60
CA ARG A 128 -3.16 -6.11 -0.52
C ARG A 128 -3.27 -5.19 -1.73
#